data_AF-A0A974AI03-F1
#
_entry.id   AF-A0A974AI03-F1
#
_cell.length_a   1.000
_cell.length_b   1.000
_cell.length_c   1.000
_cell.angle_alpha   90.00
_cell.angle_beta   90.00
_cell.angle_gamma   90.00
#
_symmetry.space_group_name_H-M   'P 1'
#
loop_
_entity.id
_entity.type
_entity.pdbx_description
1 polymer ?
#
loop_
_entity_poly.entity_id
_entity_poly.type
_entity_poly.pdbx_seq_one_letter_code
_entity_poly.pdbx_strand_id
1 'polypeptide(L)'
;MSVSCIARNELRTPSRNTRLEHAIRTVLLSALLMVPALAAGADETKPPLRLCADPTNLPFSSDDPGKPGLYLEIGQAVAQKLGRTVSTNWYKSYFGKRTVRETLLSKQCDAMIGLPLVDDFMGPAVIFSKPIAHEGYALVGARDRKLAGIDDLKGLRVAVQYQSTPQNLLALRDDIEKVTVLSPAEGMAALEQGKVDIAFIWAPVAGWLNKTTYGDKYQIVSAEGDGLLWATAIGFAKASGALRDEVDGVLPSLQPEISALFAKYGVPNGAPVKFGEANRATTSSAGASEPVTVGQAASAEKPVQTAATAGDAKGDATAGREVFNGTCAHCHGPDAVQAERKIDLRLLKKRYADDMESTFWKTVHDGRPAKGMPAWKDVFSDDELRNVYAYLQSVQDTGGSN
;
A
#
# COMPACT_ATOMS: atom_id res chain seq x y z
N MET A 1 -62.42 -42.91 -7.15
CA MET A 1 -61.38 -43.23 -8.14
C MET A 1 -60.08 -42.65 -7.63
N SER A 2 -59.01 -43.35 -7.28
CA SER A 2 -58.75 -44.75 -6.98
C SER A 2 -57.72 -44.76 -5.84
N VAL A 3 -57.83 -45.73 -4.95
CA VAL A 3 -57.11 -45.87 -3.70
C VAL A 3 -56.21 -47.10 -3.81
N SER A 4 -55.02 -47.05 -3.18
CA SER A 4 -54.32 -48.20 -2.55
C SER A 4 -53.73 -49.31 -3.45
N CYS A 5 -52.77 -50.14 -3.05
CA CYS A 5 -51.76 -50.19 -1.98
C CYS A 5 -50.97 -51.50 -2.21
N ILE A 6 -49.83 -51.62 -1.52
CA ILE A 6 -49.28 -52.84 -0.90
C ILE A 6 -48.42 -53.82 -1.74
N ALA A 7 -47.32 -54.18 -1.07
CA ALA A 7 -46.24 -55.09 -1.40
C ALA A 7 -46.47 -56.56 -0.93
N ARG A 8 -45.42 -57.38 -1.12
CA ARG A 8 -45.17 -58.78 -0.66
C ARG A 8 -45.77 -59.86 -1.57
N ASN A 9 -45.21 -61.06 -1.74
CA ASN A 9 -44.02 -61.72 -1.19
C ASN A 9 -43.67 -62.89 -2.13
N GLU A 10 -42.38 -63.21 -2.22
CA GLU A 10 -41.76 -64.54 -2.13
C GLU A 10 -42.58 -65.80 -2.52
N LEU A 11 -42.03 -66.64 -3.41
CA LEU A 11 -41.57 -68.01 -3.07
C LEU A 11 -41.19 -68.88 -4.30
N ARG A 12 -40.14 -69.68 -4.08
CA ARG A 12 -39.78 -71.00 -4.67
C ARG A 12 -38.91 -71.07 -5.94
N THR A 13 -37.65 -71.40 -5.68
CA THR A 13 -36.76 -72.31 -6.46
C THR A 13 -37.32 -73.75 -6.49
N PRO A 14 -36.66 -74.79 -7.09
CA PRO A 14 -35.60 -74.89 -8.12
C PRO A 14 -35.93 -75.93 -9.24
N SER A 15 -35.09 -76.08 -10.27
CA SER A 15 -34.85 -77.33 -11.05
C SER A 15 -34.06 -76.96 -12.32
N ARG A 16 -32.77 -77.25 -12.54
CA ARG A 16 -32.01 -78.52 -12.56
C ARG A 16 -32.45 -79.51 -13.66
N ASN A 17 -32.00 -79.27 -14.89
CA ASN A 17 -31.82 -80.28 -15.96
C ASN A 17 -30.46 -80.01 -16.62
N THR A 18 -29.38 -80.75 -16.32
CA THR A 18 -28.95 -82.07 -16.85
C THR A 18 -28.60 -82.10 -18.34
N ARG A 19 -27.49 -82.80 -18.63
CA ARG A 19 -26.80 -83.12 -19.92
C ARG A 19 -25.67 -82.13 -20.26
N LEU A 20 -24.37 -82.40 -20.02
CA LEU A 20 -23.54 -83.57 -20.43
C LEU A 20 -23.73 -83.80 -21.95
N GLU A 21 -22.80 -83.59 -22.87
CA GLU A 21 -21.34 -83.69 -22.90
C GLU A 21 -20.82 -82.79 -24.05
N HIS A 22 -19.58 -82.30 -23.98
CA HIS A 22 -18.54 -82.52 -24.99
C HIS A 22 -17.25 -81.84 -24.52
N ALA A 23 -16.21 -82.66 -24.41
CA ALA A 23 -14.88 -82.29 -24.00
C ALA A 23 -14.14 -81.55 -25.13
N ILE A 24 -13.65 -80.34 -24.85
CA ILE A 24 -12.46 -79.79 -25.51
C ILE A 24 -11.61 -79.11 -24.43
N ARG A 25 -10.46 -79.71 -24.14
CA ARG A 25 -9.38 -79.09 -23.37
C ARG A 25 -8.71 -78.05 -24.27
N THR A 26 -8.83 -76.77 -23.93
CA THR A 26 -7.90 -75.74 -24.38
C THR A 26 -7.41 -74.96 -23.16
N VAL A 27 -6.18 -75.24 -22.76
CA VAL A 27 -5.37 -74.35 -21.93
C VAL A 27 -4.95 -73.19 -22.83
N LEU A 28 -5.15 -71.93 -22.42
CA LEU A 28 -4.19 -70.81 -22.55
C LEU A 28 -4.85 -69.42 -22.39
N LEU A 29 -4.17 -68.62 -21.57
CA LEU A 29 -4.15 -67.15 -21.50
C LEU A 29 -5.38 -66.43 -20.93
N SER A 30 -5.35 -66.27 -19.60
CA SER A 30 -5.76 -65.02 -18.97
C SER A 30 -4.93 -63.88 -19.56
N ALA A 31 -5.45 -63.20 -20.58
CA ALA A 31 -4.89 -61.93 -21.05
C ALA A 31 -5.13 -60.87 -19.95
N LEU A 32 -4.14 -60.71 -19.07
CA LEU A 32 -3.98 -59.50 -18.30
C LEU A 32 -3.77 -58.38 -19.33
N LEU A 33 -4.81 -57.61 -19.62
CA LEU A 33 -4.66 -56.31 -20.27
C LEU A 33 -3.94 -55.39 -19.28
N MET A 34 -2.60 -55.51 -19.22
CA MET A 34 -1.75 -54.40 -18.80
C MET A 34 -1.92 -53.32 -19.87
N VAL A 35 -2.94 -52.50 -19.71
CA VAL A 35 -2.96 -51.16 -20.31
C VAL A 35 -1.69 -50.50 -19.77
N PRO A 36 -0.74 -50.08 -20.61
CA PRO A 36 0.30 -49.19 -20.14
C PRO A 36 -0.46 -47.94 -19.72
N ALA A 37 -0.55 -47.71 -18.41
CA ALA A 37 -0.86 -46.39 -17.91
C ALA A 37 0.24 -45.50 -18.48
N LEU A 38 -0.05 -44.84 -19.61
CA LEU A 38 0.59 -43.58 -19.90
C LEU A 38 0.31 -42.77 -18.64
N ALA A 39 1.33 -42.65 -17.79
CA ALA A 39 1.45 -41.50 -16.93
C ALA A 39 1.50 -40.31 -17.89
N ALA A 40 0.32 -39.85 -18.31
CA ALA A 40 0.11 -38.44 -18.53
C ALA A 40 0.62 -37.83 -17.23
N GLY A 41 1.82 -37.26 -17.26
CA GLY A 41 2.25 -36.38 -16.20
C GLY A 41 1.10 -35.42 -16.04
N ALA A 42 0.35 -35.54 -14.94
CA ALA A 42 -0.51 -34.48 -14.51
C ALA A 42 0.46 -33.32 -14.38
N ASP A 43 0.39 -32.39 -15.34
CA ASP A 43 1.02 -31.10 -15.22
C ASP A 43 0.42 -30.53 -13.94
N GLU A 44 1.14 -30.67 -12.81
CA GLU A 44 0.66 -30.21 -11.52
C GLU A 44 0.53 -28.70 -11.65
N THR A 45 -0.68 -28.25 -11.98
CA THR A 45 -0.99 -26.84 -12.11
C THR A 45 -0.64 -26.19 -10.79
N LYS A 46 0.41 -25.37 -10.79
CA LYS A 46 0.87 -24.67 -9.60
C LYS A 46 -0.30 -23.92 -8.97
N PRO A 47 -0.40 -23.87 -7.63
CA PRO A 47 -1.48 -23.14 -6.98
C PRO A 47 -1.48 -21.67 -7.43
N PRO A 48 -2.68 -21.05 -7.51
CA PRO A 48 -2.81 -19.67 -7.98
C PRO A 48 -1.96 -18.74 -7.12
N LEU A 49 -1.37 -17.72 -7.76
CA LEU A 49 -0.79 -16.60 -7.05
C LEU A 49 -1.94 -15.73 -6.51
N ARG A 50 -2.14 -15.72 -5.19
CA ARG A 50 -3.19 -14.91 -4.56
C ARG A 50 -2.70 -13.48 -4.39
N LEU A 51 -3.38 -12.51 -5.00
CA LEU A 51 -3.03 -11.10 -4.92
C LEU A 51 -3.93 -10.36 -3.94
N CYS A 52 -3.35 -9.51 -3.10
CA CYS A 52 -4.12 -8.54 -2.33
C CYS A 52 -4.39 -7.29 -3.18
N ALA A 53 -5.66 -6.89 -3.32
CA ALA A 53 -6.03 -5.72 -4.12
C ALA A 53 -7.27 -5.00 -3.58
N ASP A 54 -7.41 -3.72 -3.91
CA ASP A 54 -8.62 -2.94 -3.62
C ASP A 54 -9.58 -3.01 -4.83
N PRO A 55 -10.86 -3.34 -4.63
CA PRO A 55 -11.83 -3.45 -5.73
C PRO A 55 -12.18 -2.12 -6.43
N THR A 56 -11.83 -0.95 -5.88
CA THR A 56 -12.18 0.36 -6.48
C THR A 56 -11.03 1.38 -6.40
N ASN A 57 -9.80 0.98 -6.74
CA ASN A 57 -8.62 1.82 -6.61
C ASN A 57 -7.93 2.05 -7.96
N LEU A 58 -8.70 2.39 -9.00
CA LEU A 58 -8.10 2.75 -10.29
C LEU A 58 -7.18 3.98 -10.14
N PRO A 59 -6.02 3.99 -10.81
CA PRO A 59 -5.61 3.06 -11.88
C PRO A 59 -5.01 1.73 -11.41
N PHE A 60 -4.84 1.50 -10.11
CA PHE A 60 -4.08 0.37 -9.60
C PHE A 60 -4.84 -0.95 -9.66
N SER A 61 -6.09 -0.98 -9.20
CA SER A 61 -6.90 -2.20 -9.18
C SER A 61 -8.41 -1.93 -9.21
N SER A 62 -9.16 -2.83 -9.84
CA SER A 62 -10.62 -2.85 -9.81
C SER A 62 -11.17 -4.26 -9.91
N ASP A 63 -12.33 -4.51 -9.29
CA ASP A 63 -13.09 -5.75 -9.45
C ASP A 63 -13.90 -5.82 -10.75
N ASP A 64 -13.87 -4.77 -11.59
CA ASP A 64 -14.36 -4.80 -12.97
C ASP A 64 -13.36 -5.59 -13.87
N PRO A 65 -13.75 -6.77 -14.41
CA PRO A 65 -12.87 -7.56 -15.26
C PRO A 65 -12.45 -6.85 -16.56
N GLY A 66 -13.22 -5.86 -17.02
CA GLY A 66 -12.87 -5.05 -18.19
C GLY A 66 -11.79 -4.00 -17.91
N LYS A 67 -11.52 -3.70 -16.64
CA LYS A 67 -10.57 -2.67 -16.19
C LYS A 67 -9.81 -3.13 -14.94
N PRO A 68 -9.06 -4.23 -15.00
CA PRO A 68 -8.45 -4.84 -13.82
C PRO A 68 -7.51 -3.89 -13.06
N GLY A 69 -6.82 -2.97 -13.74
CA GLY A 69 -5.90 -2.02 -13.12
C GLY A 69 -4.43 -2.46 -13.23
N LEU A 70 -3.55 -1.46 -13.13
CA LEU A 70 -2.09 -1.58 -13.28
C LEU A 70 -1.49 -2.69 -12.42
N TYR A 71 -1.79 -2.71 -11.13
CA TYR A 71 -1.24 -3.67 -10.18
C TYR A 71 -1.75 -5.08 -10.41
N LEU A 72 -3.02 -5.24 -10.79
CA LEU A 72 -3.55 -6.57 -11.12
C LEU A 72 -2.95 -7.10 -12.42
N GLU A 73 -2.77 -6.27 -13.44
CA GLU A 73 -2.12 -6.71 -14.68
C GLU A 73 -0.63 -7.04 -14.48
N ILE A 74 0.09 -6.29 -13.63
CA ILE A 74 1.46 -6.67 -13.23
C ILE A 74 1.46 -8.03 -12.53
N GLY A 75 0.54 -8.25 -11.58
CA GLY A 75 0.43 -9.52 -10.87
C GLY A 75 0.03 -10.69 -11.79
N GLN A 76 -0.79 -10.44 -12.81
CA GLN A 76 -1.14 -11.41 -13.87
C GLN A 76 0.07 -11.77 -14.73
N ALA A 77 0.86 -10.78 -15.16
CA ALA A 77 2.08 -11.02 -15.92
C ALA A 77 3.12 -11.83 -15.11
N VAL A 78 3.28 -11.50 -13.83
CA VAL A 78 4.12 -12.27 -12.90
C VAL A 78 3.62 -13.71 -12.76
N ALA A 79 2.33 -13.91 -12.48
CA ALA A 79 1.75 -15.26 -12.34
C ALA A 79 1.93 -16.08 -13.62
N GLN A 80 1.69 -15.49 -14.78
CA GLN A 80 1.88 -16.14 -16.07
C GLN A 80 3.33 -16.61 -16.27
N LYS A 81 4.32 -15.77 -15.95
CA LYS A 81 5.74 -16.16 -16.02
C LYS A 81 6.12 -17.26 -15.04
N LEU A 82 5.44 -17.34 -13.91
CA LEU A 82 5.62 -18.41 -12.92
C LEU A 82 4.87 -19.71 -13.26
N GLY A 83 4.04 -19.72 -14.32
CA GLY A 83 3.18 -20.84 -14.66
C GLY A 83 2.03 -21.03 -13.67
N ARG A 84 1.49 -19.93 -13.13
CA ARG A 84 0.40 -19.89 -12.16
C ARG A 84 -0.79 -19.12 -12.74
N THR A 85 -1.99 -19.46 -12.28
CA THR A 85 -3.17 -18.60 -12.42
C THR A 85 -3.16 -17.52 -11.33
N VAL A 86 -4.04 -16.52 -11.43
CA VAL A 86 -4.25 -15.51 -10.38
C VAL A 86 -5.58 -15.75 -9.69
N SER A 87 -5.61 -15.52 -8.38
CA SER A 87 -6.85 -15.21 -7.66
C SER A 87 -6.64 -13.95 -6.83
N THR A 88 -7.72 -13.23 -6.53
CA THR A 88 -7.63 -11.92 -5.87
C THR A 88 -8.39 -11.94 -4.56
N ASN A 89 -7.73 -11.46 -3.50
CA ASN A 89 -8.34 -11.16 -2.22
C ASN A 89 -8.65 -9.66 -2.16
N TRP A 90 -9.93 -9.31 -2.20
CA TRP A 90 -10.40 -7.93 -2.23
C TRP A 90 -10.48 -7.33 -0.83
N TYR A 91 -9.82 -6.18 -0.63
CA TYR A 91 -9.87 -5.42 0.61
C TYR A 91 -9.66 -3.93 0.34
N LYS A 92 -10.47 -3.07 0.96
CA LYS A 92 -10.38 -1.62 0.79
C LYS A 92 -9.10 -1.04 1.41
N SER A 93 -8.29 -0.38 0.59
CA SER A 93 -6.94 0.08 0.94
C SER A 93 -6.88 1.48 1.55
N TYR A 94 -7.98 1.99 2.11
CA TYR A 94 -8.04 3.34 2.73
C TYR A 94 -6.96 3.56 3.79
N PHE A 95 -6.54 2.47 4.47
CA PHE A 95 -5.48 2.48 5.47
C PHE A 95 -4.40 1.49 5.04
N GLY A 96 -3.32 1.99 4.43
CA GLY A 96 -2.28 1.15 3.79
C GLY A 96 -1.71 0.06 4.70
N LYS A 97 -1.10 0.44 5.84
CA LYS A 97 -0.52 -0.52 6.81
C LYS A 97 -1.59 -1.48 7.38
N ARG A 98 -2.84 -1.05 7.53
CA ARG A 98 -3.96 -1.93 7.97
C ARG A 98 -4.30 -2.97 6.94
N THR A 99 -4.38 -2.56 5.69
CA THR A 99 -4.65 -3.45 4.58
C THR A 99 -3.62 -4.57 4.53
N VAL A 100 -2.33 -4.24 4.67
CA VAL A 100 -1.24 -5.24 4.71
C VAL A 100 -1.42 -6.23 5.87
N ARG A 101 -1.76 -5.75 7.08
CA ARG A 101 -2.00 -6.61 8.25
C ARG A 101 -3.17 -7.56 8.05
N GLU A 102 -4.33 -7.01 7.67
CA GLU A 102 -5.58 -7.77 7.54
C GLU A 102 -5.56 -8.76 6.37
N THR A 103 -4.68 -8.56 5.38
CA THR A 103 -4.66 -9.37 4.16
C THR A 103 -3.38 -10.20 4.05
N LEU A 104 -2.26 -9.59 3.68
CA LEU A 104 -0.98 -10.26 3.45
C LEU A 104 -0.47 -10.98 4.71
N LEU A 105 -0.44 -10.30 5.86
CA LEU A 105 0.08 -10.89 7.10
C LEU A 105 -0.89 -11.87 7.76
N SER A 106 -2.19 -11.71 7.51
CA SER A 106 -3.24 -12.69 7.86
C SER A 106 -3.37 -13.85 6.85
N LYS A 107 -2.43 -13.96 5.89
CA LYS A 107 -2.33 -15.06 4.90
C LYS A 107 -3.52 -15.17 3.94
N GLN A 108 -4.30 -14.09 3.77
CA GLN A 108 -5.42 -14.07 2.81
C GLN A 108 -4.93 -14.01 1.35
N CYS A 109 -3.73 -13.48 1.12
CA CYS A 109 -3.05 -13.49 -0.17
C CYS A 109 -1.56 -13.82 0.00
N ASP A 110 -0.86 -14.00 -1.12
CA ASP A 110 0.57 -14.34 -1.17
C ASP A 110 1.44 -13.12 -1.47
N ALA A 111 0.92 -12.15 -2.23
CA ALA A 111 1.66 -10.98 -2.67
C ALA A 111 0.77 -9.73 -2.76
N MET A 112 1.37 -8.55 -2.50
CA MET A 112 0.76 -7.24 -2.71
C MET A 112 1.67 -6.40 -3.60
N ILE A 113 1.15 -5.96 -4.74
CA ILE A 113 1.90 -5.19 -5.74
C ILE A 113 1.91 -3.71 -5.34
N GLY A 114 3.05 -3.03 -5.53
CA GLY A 114 3.12 -1.58 -5.41
C GLY A 114 3.25 -1.06 -3.97
N LEU A 115 3.82 -1.87 -3.08
CA LEU A 115 4.12 -1.40 -1.73
C LEU A 115 5.36 -0.48 -1.73
N PRO A 116 5.39 0.58 -0.90
CA PRO A 116 6.57 1.43 -0.76
C PRO A 116 7.77 0.62 -0.29
N LEU A 117 8.86 0.69 -1.05
CA LEU A 117 10.13 0.06 -0.70
C LEU A 117 10.95 1.02 0.16
N VAL A 118 10.63 1.04 1.46
CA VAL A 118 11.35 1.81 2.48
C VAL A 118 11.61 0.92 3.70
N ASP A 119 12.75 1.09 4.36
CA ASP A 119 13.28 0.15 5.37
C ASP A 119 12.36 -0.01 6.61
N ASP A 120 11.52 0.99 6.91
CA ASP A 120 10.60 1.01 8.04
C ASP A 120 9.16 0.57 7.68
N PHE A 121 8.87 0.30 6.40
CA PHE A 121 7.52 -0.11 6.00
C PHE A 121 7.20 -1.52 6.52
N MET A 122 6.32 -1.58 7.52
CA MET A 122 5.86 -2.83 8.15
C MET A 122 6.98 -3.63 8.86
N GLY A 123 8.13 -3.00 9.09
CA GLY A 123 9.29 -3.61 9.76
C GLY A 123 9.68 -4.96 9.12
N PRO A 124 10.15 -5.94 9.91
CA PRO A 124 10.61 -7.22 9.36
C PRO A 124 9.47 -8.16 8.93
N ALA A 125 8.20 -7.78 9.11
CA ALA A 125 7.05 -8.64 8.82
C ALA A 125 6.78 -8.77 7.32
N VAL A 126 7.19 -7.76 6.53
CA VAL A 126 7.10 -7.75 5.08
C VAL A 126 8.51 -7.79 4.49
N ILE A 127 8.68 -8.61 3.45
CA ILE A 127 9.87 -8.63 2.61
C ILE A 127 9.48 -8.25 1.18
N PHE A 128 10.41 -7.72 0.42
CA PHE A 128 10.12 -7.12 -0.89
C PHE A 128 10.88 -7.82 -2.01
N SER A 129 10.30 -7.81 -3.21
CA SER A 129 11.03 -8.02 -4.45
C SER A 129 12.03 -6.88 -4.71
N LYS A 130 12.82 -7.02 -5.76
CA LYS A 130 13.49 -5.89 -6.42
C LYS A 130 12.47 -4.80 -6.81
N PRO A 131 12.89 -3.52 -6.86
CA PRO A 131 12.02 -2.42 -7.28
C PRO A 131 11.40 -2.67 -8.66
N ILE A 132 10.12 -2.33 -8.81
CA ILE A 132 9.40 -2.47 -10.08
C ILE A 132 9.19 -1.12 -10.77
N ALA A 133 9.03 -0.04 -10.00
CA ALA A 133 8.80 1.31 -10.49
C ALA A 133 9.08 2.36 -9.41
N HIS A 134 8.88 3.64 -9.77
CA HIS A 134 8.77 4.73 -8.82
C HIS A 134 7.38 5.36 -8.93
N GLU A 135 6.81 5.73 -7.79
CA GLU A 135 5.53 6.41 -7.71
C GLU A 135 5.61 7.56 -6.72
N GLY A 136 4.79 8.58 -6.93
CA GLY A 136 5.03 9.87 -6.29
C GLY A 136 3.95 10.90 -6.53
N TYR A 137 4.24 12.10 -6.05
CA TYR A 137 3.54 13.31 -6.43
C TYR A 137 4.14 13.89 -7.71
N ALA A 138 3.31 14.58 -8.47
CA ALA A 138 3.72 15.25 -9.70
C ALA A 138 3.05 16.61 -9.83
N LEU A 139 3.66 17.46 -10.62
CA LEU A 139 3.02 18.68 -11.10
C LEU A 139 2.37 18.41 -12.43
N VAL A 140 1.15 18.90 -12.55
CA VAL A 140 0.30 18.77 -13.72
C VAL A 140 -0.02 20.16 -14.23
N GLY A 141 0.20 20.38 -15.53
CA GLY A 141 0.03 21.69 -16.16
C GLY A 141 -0.14 21.60 -17.67
N ALA A 142 -0.41 22.74 -18.30
CA ALA A 142 -0.44 22.85 -19.76
C ALA A 142 0.92 22.44 -20.37
N ARG A 143 0.93 21.76 -21.52
CA ARG A 143 2.14 21.14 -22.13
C ARG A 143 3.27 22.12 -22.50
N ASP A 144 2.93 23.39 -22.70
CA ASP A 144 3.87 24.46 -23.04
C ASP A 144 4.45 25.17 -21.81
N ARG A 145 3.94 24.85 -20.61
CA ARG A 145 4.41 25.45 -19.36
C ARG A 145 5.74 24.84 -18.92
N LYS A 146 6.70 25.68 -18.56
CA LYS A 146 7.94 25.19 -17.95
C LYS A 146 7.68 24.70 -16.52
N LEU A 147 8.11 23.46 -16.22
CA LEU A 147 8.04 22.83 -14.90
C LEU A 147 9.37 22.13 -14.60
N ALA A 148 10.35 22.90 -14.14
CA ALA A 148 11.70 22.44 -13.81
C ALA A 148 12.03 22.56 -12.32
N GLY A 149 11.14 23.15 -11.51
CA GLY A 149 11.31 23.19 -10.07
C GLY A 149 10.25 24.02 -9.36
N ILE A 150 10.35 24.09 -8.03
CA ILE A 150 9.39 24.80 -7.16
C ILE A 150 9.30 26.30 -7.47
N ASP A 151 10.37 26.89 -7.99
CA ASP A 151 10.43 28.32 -8.31
C ASP A 151 9.66 28.68 -9.58
N ASP A 152 9.37 27.71 -10.45
CA ASP A 152 8.48 27.93 -11.59
C ASP A 152 6.99 28.06 -11.14
N LEU A 153 6.70 27.87 -9.84
CA LEU A 153 5.36 28.03 -9.26
C LEU A 153 5.06 29.44 -8.75
N LYS A 154 6.06 30.33 -8.74
CA LYS A 154 5.92 31.70 -8.23
C LYS A 154 4.82 32.46 -8.96
N GLY A 155 3.92 33.08 -8.19
CA GLY A 155 2.78 33.84 -8.68
C GLY A 155 1.67 32.99 -9.31
N LEU A 156 1.76 31.65 -9.24
CA LEU A 156 0.74 30.76 -9.78
C LEU A 156 -0.26 30.33 -8.71
N ARG A 157 -1.47 30.02 -9.18
CA ARG A 157 -2.47 29.27 -8.42
C ARG A 157 -2.15 27.79 -8.54
N VAL A 158 -1.82 27.17 -7.43
CA VAL A 158 -1.42 25.76 -7.36
C VAL A 158 -2.45 24.98 -6.56
N ALA A 159 -3.18 24.08 -7.22
CA ALA A 159 -3.99 23.10 -6.52
C ALA A 159 -3.06 22.13 -5.80
N VAL A 160 -3.21 21.99 -4.49
CA VAL A 160 -2.38 21.10 -3.69
C VAL A 160 -3.26 20.19 -2.86
N GLN A 161 -2.99 18.89 -2.91
CA GLN A 161 -3.81 17.90 -2.21
C GLN A 161 -3.65 18.07 -0.69
N TYR A 162 -4.78 18.09 0.02
CA TYR A 162 -4.82 18.13 1.47
C TYR A 162 -4.08 16.92 2.08
N GLN A 163 -3.38 17.14 3.19
CA GLN A 163 -2.62 16.11 3.92
C GLN A 163 -1.57 15.39 3.07
N SER A 164 -0.88 16.16 2.22
CA SER A 164 0.18 15.63 1.36
C SER A 164 1.52 16.30 1.64
N THR A 165 2.62 15.62 1.31
CA THR A 165 3.97 16.21 1.37
C THR A 165 4.08 17.50 0.55
N PRO A 166 3.51 17.59 -0.68
CA PRO A 166 3.41 18.85 -1.42
C PRO A 166 2.77 19.99 -0.62
N GLN A 167 1.72 19.73 0.16
CA GLN A 167 1.07 20.78 0.96
C GLN A 167 2.01 21.35 2.01
N ASN A 168 2.75 20.49 2.71
CA ASN A 168 3.73 20.90 3.70
C ASN A 168 4.90 21.66 3.05
N LEU A 169 5.39 21.17 1.90
CA LEU A 169 6.48 21.79 1.15
C LEU A 169 6.15 23.22 0.72
N LEU A 170 4.91 23.46 0.30
CA LEU A 170 4.46 24.78 -0.16
C LEU A 170 3.97 25.67 0.99
N ALA A 171 3.83 25.18 2.22
CA ALA A 171 3.19 25.91 3.31
C ALA A 171 3.82 27.30 3.54
N LEU A 172 5.15 27.37 3.61
CA LEU A 172 5.92 28.60 3.86
C LEU A 172 6.23 29.44 2.61
N ARG A 173 5.65 29.08 1.45
CA ARG A 173 5.85 29.78 0.17
C ARG A 173 4.75 30.80 -0.06
N ASP A 174 4.90 32.01 0.47
CA ASP A 174 3.93 33.10 0.30
C ASP A 174 3.90 33.67 -1.12
N ASP A 175 4.94 33.35 -1.91
CA ASP A 175 5.05 33.65 -3.33
C ASP A 175 4.22 32.71 -4.22
N ILE A 176 3.48 31.76 -3.65
CA ILE A 176 2.64 30.78 -4.36
C ILE A 176 1.22 30.85 -3.81
N GLU A 177 0.22 31.03 -4.69
CA GLU A 177 -1.19 31.00 -4.30
C GLU A 177 -1.67 29.55 -4.22
N LYS A 178 -1.86 29.04 -2.99
CA LYS A 178 -2.20 27.62 -2.75
C LYS A 178 -3.71 27.42 -2.68
N VAL A 179 -4.24 26.55 -3.52
CA VAL A 179 -5.64 26.11 -3.50
C VAL A 179 -5.69 24.69 -2.96
N THR A 180 -6.16 24.51 -1.73
CA THR A 180 -6.25 23.16 -1.14
C THR A 180 -7.41 22.39 -1.79
N VAL A 181 -7.13 21.16 -2.25
CA VAL A 181 -8.12 20.22 -2.79
C VAL A 181 -8.13 18.93 -1.96
N LEU A 182 -9.25 18.22 -1.87
CA LEU A 182 -9.38 17.01 -1.04
C LEU A 182 -8.93 15.75 -1.78
N SER A 183 -8.86 15.78 -3.10
CA SER A 183 -8.46 14.63 -3.92
C SER A 183 -7.69 15.04 -5.18
N PRO A 184 -6.91 14.11 -5.79
CA PRO A 184 -6.30 14.37 -7.09
C PRO A 184 -7.33 14.68 -8.18
N ALA A 185 -8.51 14.07 -8.13
CA ALA A 185 -9.59 14.31 -9.09
C ALA A 185 -10.10 15.76 -9.01
N GLU A 186 -10.27 16.31 -7.80
CA GLU A 186 -10.60 17.72 -7.61
C GLU A 186 -9.49 18.65 -8.11
N GLY A 187 -8.22 18.30 -7.90
CA GLY A 187 -7.09 19.05 -8.44
C GLY A 187 -7.09 19.11 -9.96
N MET A 188 -7.31 17.97 -10.62
CA MET A 188 -7.44 17.90 -12.09
C MET A 188 -8.65 18.70 -12.59
N ALA A 189 -9.79 18.61 -11.90
CA ALA A 189 -10.99 19.36 -12.28
C ALA A 189 -10.80 20.89 -12.11
N ALA A 190 -10.09 21.32 -11.06
CA ALA A 190 -9.75 22.72 -10.87
C ALA A 190 -8.82 23.25 -11.99
N LEU A 191 -7.89 22.41 -12.45
CA LEU A 191 -7.01 22.73 -13.58
C LEU A 191 -7.79 22.84 -14.90
N GLU A 192 -8.71 21.92 -15.16
CA GLU A 192 -9.59 21.97 -16.35
C GLU A 192 -10.49 23.21 -16.35
N GLN A 193 -11.01 23.59 -15.18
CA GLN A 193 -11.86 24.77 -15.02
C GLN A 193 -11.09 26.10 -15.04
N GLY A 194 -9.75 26.07 -15.15
CA GLY A 194 -8.91 27.27 -15.09
C GLY A 194 -8.90 27.97 -13.72
N LYS A 195 -9.36 27.28 -12.66
CA LYS A 195 -9.33 27.78 -11.27
C LYS A 195 -7.92 27.77 -10.69
N VAL A 196 -7.07 26.90 -11.20
CA VAL A 196 -5.64 26.85 -10.90
C VAL A 196 -4.83 26.78 -12.20
N ASP A 197 -3.56 27.16 -12.11
CA ASP A 197 -2.62 27.10 -13.24
C ASP A 197 -1.84 25.79 -13.26
N ILE A 198 -1.64 25.19 -12.08
CA ILE A 198 -0.93 23.93 -11.85
C ILE A 198 -1.65 23.11 -10.78
N ALA A 199 -1.61 21.78 -10.87
CA ALA A 199 -1.95 20.89 -9.77
C ALA A 199 -0.71 20.11 -9.30
N PHE A 200 -0.40 20.14 -7.99
CA PHE A 200 0.64 19.33 -7.36
C PHE A 200 -0.03 18.25 -6.51
N ILE A 201 -0.19 17.06 -7.11
CA ILE A 201 -1.09 15.99 -6.64
C ILE A 201 -0.52 14.59 -6.93
N TRP A 202 -1.19 13.54 -6.44
CA TRP A 202 -0.78 12.14 -6.66
C TRP A 202 -0.68 11.78 -8.14
N ALA A 203 0.52 11.42 -8.61
CA ALA A 203 0.83 11.30 -10.02
C ALA A 203 0.10 10.15 -10.74
N PRO A 204 -0.03 8.94 -10.16
CA PRO A 204 -0.77 7.86 -10.79
C PRO A 204 -2.23 8.20 -11.12
N VAL A 205 -2.94 8.85 -10.20
CA VAL A 205 -4.34 9.24 -10.44
C VAL A 205 -4.41 10.41 -11.43
N ALA A 206 -3.52 11.39 -11.33
CA ALA A 206 -3.45 12.48 -12.30
C ALA A 206 -3.22 11.95 -13.73
N GLY A 207 -2.29 11.01 -13.89
CA GLY A 207 -1.97 10.33 -15.13
C GLY A 207 -3.14 9.57 -15.73
N TRP A 208 -3.78 8.74 -14.91
CA TRP A 208 -4.98 8.01 -15.32
C TRP A 208 -6.10 8.92 -15.79
N LEU A 209 -6.40 9.98 -15.03
CA LEU A 209 -7.44 10.95 -15.39
C LEU A 209 -7.07 11.74 -16.64
N ASN A 210 -5.81 12.17 -16.78
CA ASN A 210 -5.33 12.86 -17.97
C ASN A 210 -5.58 12.01 -19.23
N LYS A 211 -5.27 10.72 -19.14
CA LYS A 211 -5.45 9.77 -20.24
C LYS A 211 -6.91 9.45 -20.55
N THR A 212 -7.72 9.21 -19.53
CA THR A 212 -9.08 8.66 -19.70
C THR A 212 -10.17 9.73 -19.79
N THR A 213 -9.94 10.90 -19.20
CA THR A 213 -10.95 11.96 -19.08
C THR A 213 -10.54 13.20 -19.86
N TYR A 214 -9.26 13.58 -19.83
CA TYR A 214 -8.79 14.86 -20.39
C TYR A 214 -8.04 14.73 -21.72
N GLY A 215 -8.02 13.55 -22.35
CA GLY A 215 -7.45 13.34 -23.69
C GLY A 215 -5.96 13.67 -23.79
N ASP A 216 -5.18 13.37 -22.76
CA ASP A 216 -3.74 13.65 -22.68
C ASP A 216 -3.37 15.14 -22.85
N LYS A 217 -4.29 16.05 -22.49
CA LYS A 217 -4.13 17.51 -22.61
C LYS A 217 -2.97 18.06 -21.77
N TYR A 218 -2.68 17.45 -20.63
CA TYR A 218 -1.69 17.95 -19.68
C TYR A 218 -0.34 17.25 -19.78
N GLN A 219 0.74 17.98 -19.46
CA GLN A 219 2.00 17.35 -19.09
C GLN A 219 1.98 17.00 -17.60
N ILE A 220 2.70 15.95 -17.22
CA ILE A 220 2.83 15.47 -15.85
C ILE A 220 4.30 15.27 -15.58
N VAL A 221 4.82 15.96 -14.57
CA VAL A 221 6.24 15.95 -14.21
C VAL A 221 6.36 15.43 -12.78
N SER A 222 6.88 14.22 -12.63
CA SER A 222 7.13 13.62 -11.32
C SER A 222 8.10 14.46 -10.50
N ALA A 223 7.80 14.64 -9.22
CA ALA A 223 8.64 15.40 -8.30
C ALA A 223 9.53 14.46 -7.48
N GLU A 224 10.83 14.64 -7.54
CA GLU A 224 11.83 14.00 -6.67
C GLU A 224 12.03 14.85 -5.42
N GLY A 225 12.20 14.18 -4.28
CA GLY A 225 12.48 14.77 -2.99
C GLY A 225 11.96 13.89 -1.86
N ASP A 226 12.38 14.19 -0.64
CA ASP A 226 11.97 13.43 0.55
C ASP A 226 10.45 13.42 0.69
N GLY A 227 9.86 12.22 0.66
CA GLY A 227 8.41 12.04 0.76
C GLY A 227 7.62 12.48 -0.49
N LEU A 228 8.29 12.76 -1.62
CA LEU A 228 7.65 13.09 -2.89
C LEU A 228 7.64 11.93 -3.89
N LEU A 229 8.60 11.02 -3.79
CA LEU A 229 8.77 9.88 -4.69
C LEU A 229 9.34 8.69 -3.91
N TRP A 230 8.82 7.49 -4.18
CA TRP A 230 9.34 6.25 -3.59
C TRP A 230 9.49 5.18 -4.65
N ALA A 231 10.50 4.34 -4.49
CA ALA A 231 10.54 3.06 -5.18
C ALA A 231 9.37 2.21 -4.67
N THR A 232 8.73 1.49 -5.59
CA THR A 232 7.69 0.51 -5.26
C THR A 232 8.19 -0.89 -5.60
N ALA A 233 7.72 -1.87 -4.84
CA ALA A 233 8.06 -3.27 -5.00
C ALA A 233 6.84 -4.18 -4.75
N ILE A 234 7.00 -5.46 -5.02
CA ILE A 234 6.03 -6.49 -4.63
C ILE A 234 6.37 -6.91 -3.20
N GLY A 235 5.43 -6.77 -2.27
CA GLY A 235 5.62 -7.21 -0.89
C GLY A 235 5.03 -8.59 -0.63
N PHE A 236 5.72 -9.33 0.24
CA PHE A 236 5.38 -10.68 0.67
C PHE A 236 5.48 -10.75 2.20
N ALA A 237 4.74 -11.67 2.84
CA ALA A 237 4.98 -11.98 4.24
C ALA A 237 6.42 -12.50 4.44
N LYS A 238 7.04 -12.22 5.59
CA LYS A 238 8.43 -12.65 5.91
C LYS A 238 8.72 -14.13 5.65
N ALA A 239 7.73 -14.99 5.87
CA ALA A 239 7.85 -16.43 5.67
C ALA A 239 7.88 -16.86 4.19
N SER A 240 7.51 -15.98 3.25
CA SER A 240 7.35 -16.27 1.83
C SER A 240 8.62 -16.00 1.00
N GLY A 241 9.80 -16.23 1.60
CA GLY A 241 11.10 -15.94 0.96
C GLY A 241 11.28 -16.63 -0.39
N ALA A 242 10.91 -17.91 -0.50
CA ALA A 242 11.02 -18.68 -1.74
C ALA A 242 10.16 -18.10 -2.88
N LEU A 243 8.92 -17.69 -2.59
CA LEU A 243 8.05 -17.05 -3.59
C LEU A 243 8.60 -15.69 -4.02
N ARG A 244 9.14 -14.92 -3.08
CA ARG A 244 9.82 -13.65 -3.39
C ARG A 244 11.01 -13.90 -4.32
N ASP A 245 11.82 -14.92 -4.05
CA ASP A 245 12.98 -15.27 -4.88
C ASP A 245 12.56 -15.74 -6.30
N GLU A 246 11.48 -16.52 -6.41
CA GLU A 246 10.87 -16.90 -7.70
C GLU A 246 10.46 -15.66 -8.50
N VAL A 247 9.79 -14.70 -7.85
CA VAL A 247 9.37 -13.44 -8.47
C VAL A 247 10.57 -12.61 -8.90
N ASP A 248 11.58 -12.45 -8.03
CA ASP A 248 12.83 -11.75 -8.35
C ASP A 248 13.58 -12.36 -9.54
N GLY A 249 13.44 -13.67 -9.75
CA GLY A 249 14.01 -14.37 -10.90
C GLY A 249 13.38 -13.99 -12.23
N VAL A 250 12.06 -13.69 -12.26
CA VAL A 250 11.35 -13.38 -13.50
C VAL A 250 11.22 -11.87 -13.78
N LEU A 251 11.31 -11.03 -12.75
CA LEU A 251 11.15 -9.57 -12.86
C LEU A 251 12.01 -8.90 -13.95
N PRO A 252 13.31 -9.22 -14.12
CA PRO A 252 14.11 -8.59 -15.16
C PRO A 252 13.54 -8.78 -16.58
N SER A 253 12.94 -9.95 -16.85
CA SER A 253 12.32 -10.23 -18.15
C SER A 253 10.96 -9.52 -18.35
N LEU A 254 10.31 -9.15 -17.25
CA LEU A 254 9.01 -8.46 -17.22
C LEU A 254 9.15 -6.93 -17.26
N GLN A 255 10.33 -6.37 -17.00
CA GLN A 255 10.51 -4.92 -16.92
C GLN A 255 9.98 -4.14 -18.13
N PRO A 256 10.15 -4.59 -19.39
CA PRO A 256 9.55 -3.92 -20.55
C PRO A 256 8.02 -3.93 -20.53
N GLU A 257 7.42 -5.05 -20.13
CA GLU A 257 5.97 -5.22 -20.03
C GLU A 257 5.39 -4.36 -18.90
N ILE A 258 6.04 -4.36 -17.72
CA ILE A 258 5.70 -3.45 -16.61
C ILE A 258 5.75 -2.00 -17.09
N SER A 259 6.81 -1.58 -17.77
CA SER A 259 6.92 -0.22 -18.31
C SER A 259 5.79 0.11 -19.30
N ALA A 260 5.39 -0.85 -20.14
CA ALA A 260 4.26 -0.69 -21.04
C ALA A 260 2.92 -0.59 -20.29
N LEU A 261 2.75 -1.30 -19.18
CA LEU A 261 1.56 -1.20 -18.32
C LEU A 261 1.48 0.19 -17.66
N PHE A 262 2.57 0.73 -17.13
CA PHE A 262 2.59 2.10 -16.61
C PHE A 262 2.15 3.12 -17.68
N ALA A 263 2.67 3.00 -18.90
CA ALA A 263 2.24 3.82 -20.03
C ALA A 263 0.76 3.58 -20.43
N LYS A 264 0.29 2.32 -20.41
CA LYS A 264 -1.12 1.95 -20.67
C LYS A 264 -2.06 2.64 -19.69
N TYR A 265 -1.70 2.72 -18.42
CA TYR A 265 -2.49 3.36 -17.37
C TYR A 265 -2.21 4.86 -17.20
N GLY A 266 -1.30 5.43 -18.00
CA GLY A 266 -0.95 6.85 -17.94
C GLY A 266 -0.17 7.24 -16.68
N VAL A 267 0.32 6.26 -15.90
CA VAL A 267 1.09 6.51 -14.68
C VAL A 267 2.50 6.94 -15.09
N PRO A 268 2.98 8.13 -14.68
CA PRO A 268 4.27 8.64 -15.13
C PRO A 268 5.42 7.80 -14.56
N ASN A 269 6.30 7.35 -15.45
CA ASN A 269 7.50 6.56 -15.13
C ASN A 269 8.79 7.21 -15.70
N GLY A 270 8.71 8.47 -16.12
CA GLY A 270 9.84 9.24 -16.64
C GLY A 270 10.78 9.76 -15.54
N ALA A 271 11.89 10.37 -15.95
CA ALA A 271 12.83 10.99 -15.03
C ALA A 271 12.14 12.07 -14.20
N PRO A 272 12.21 12.01 -12.85
CA PRO A 272 11.61 13.03 -12.01
C PRO A 272 12.47 14.30 -12.01
N VAL A 273 11.85 15.40 -11.59
CA VAL A 273 12.51 16.69 -11.40
C VAL A 273 12.72 16.90 -9.90
N LYS A 274 13.91 17.33 -9.48
CA LYS A 274 14.18 17.67 -8.07
C LYS A 274 13.37 18.88 -7.64
N PHE A 275 12.42 18.66 -6.74
CA PHE A 275 11.60 19.70 -6.14
C PHE A 275 12.07 19.92 -4.69
N GLY A 276 12.64 21.09 -4.41
CA GLY A 276 12.69 21.59 -3.03
C GLY A 276 14.03 21.60 -2.29
N GLU A 277 15.19 21.58 -2.94
CA GLU A 277 16.36 22.22 -2.30
C GLU A 277 16.26 23.73 -2.55
N ALA A 278 15.80 24.47 -1.54
CA ALA A 278 16.26 25.84 -1.40
C ALA A 278 17.79 25.77 -1.36
N ASN A 279 18.48 26.54 -2.20
CA ASN A 279 19.91 26.78 -2.01
C ASN A 279 20.12 27.12 -0.53
N ARG A 280 20.63 26.17 0.26
CA ARG A 280 21.42 26.53 1.43
C ARG A 280 22.59 27.26 0.79
N ALA A 281 22.52 28.57 0.76
CA ALA A 281 23.65 29.40 0.40
C ALA A 281 24.84 28.81 1.15
N THR A 282 25.79 28.26 0.40
CA THR A 282 27.10 27.89 0.91
C THR A 282 27.68 29.19 1.45
N THR A 283 27.49 29.45 2.75
CA THR A 283 28.38 30.30 3.50
C THR A 283 29.71 29.57 3.47
N SER A 284 30.49 29.88 2.43
CA SER A 284 31.90 29.60 2.36
C SER A 284 32.54 30.38 3.51
N SER A 285 32.71 29.72 4.66
CA SER A 285 33.75 30.11 5.60
C SER A 285 35.02 29.37 5.16
N ALA A 286 35.73 29.98 4.21
CA ALA A 286 37.14 29.71 4.05
C ALA A 286 37.82 30.11 5.37
N GLY A 287 38.31 29.12 6.10
CA GLY A 287 39.06 29.27 7.33
C GLY A 287 39.76 27.94 7.63
N ALA A 288 40.93 27.76 7.01
CA ALA A 288 41.78 26.62 7.23
C ALA A 288 42.51 26.73 8.57
N SER A 289 42.40 25.70 9.42
CA SER A 289 43.48 25.25 10.30
C SER A 289 43.24 23.85 10.89
N GLU A 290 44.04 22.93 10.37
CA GLU A 290 44.63 21.69 10.94
C GLU A 290 43.80 20.47 11.41
N PRO A 291 44.30 19.25 11.14
CA PRO A 291 43.64 18.00 11.50
C PRO A 291 44.07 17.52 12.89
N VAL A 292 43.11 17.07 13.70
CA VAL A 292 43.39 16.22 14.88
C VAL A 292 42.79 14.86 14.63
N THR A 293 43.65 13.86 14.52
CA THR A 293 43.30 12.45 14.37
C THR A 293 43.48 11.76 15.71
N VAL A 294 42.42 11.23 16.33
CA VAL A 294 42.43 10.11 17.29
C VAL A 294 40.99 9.58 17.32
N GLY A 295 40.63 8.31 17.18
CA GLY A 295 41.36 7.08 17.00
C GLY A 295 40.32 5.98 16.73
N GLN A 296 40.72 4.99 15.95
CA GLN A 296 39.92 3.83 15.57
C GLN A 296 39.85 2.86 16.76
N ALA A 297 38.66 2.41 17.14
CA ALA A 297 38.48 1.22 17.98
C ALA A 297 37.21 0.46 17.59
N ALA A 298 37.45 -0.68 16.93
CA ALA A 298 36.81 -1.99 17.00
C ALA A 298 35.29 -2.13 17.25
N SER A 299 34.74 -3.02 16.41
CA SER A 299 33.50 -3.78 16.52
C SER A 299 33.01 -4.13 17.92
N ALA A 300 31.71 -3.99 18.16
CA ALA A 300 30.96 -4.79 19.13
C ALA A 300 29.49 -4.95 18.68
N GLU A 301 28.93 -6.10 19.03
CA GLU A 301 27.71 -6.74 18.53
C GLU A 301 26.38 -5.97 18.77
N LYS A 302 25.39 -6.37 17.95
CA LYS A 302 23.95 -6.16 18.13
C LYS A 302 23.49 -6.40 19.57
N PRO A 303 22.67 -5.53 20.17
CA PRO A 303 21.80 -5.92 21.26
C PRO A 303 20.53 -6.56 20.68
N VAL A 304 20.38 -7.86 20.96
CA VAL A 304 19.08 -8.52 21.04
C VAL A 304 18.26 -7.82 22.11
N GLN A 305 17.12 -7.22 21.75
CA GLN A 305 16.17 -6.78 22.76
C GLN A 305 15.29 -7.96 23.18
N THR A 306 15.66 -8.54 24.31
CA THR A 306 14.82 -9.35 25.17
C THR A 306 13.61 -8.54 25.66
N ALA A 307 12.47 -9.21 25.75
CA ALA A 307 11.26 -8.71 26.38
C ALA A 307 11.53 -8.12 27.78
N ALA A 308 10.98 -6.93 28.05
CA ALA A 308 10.93 -6.35 29.38
C ALA A 308 9.61 -5.59 29.60
N THR A 309 8.76 -6.20 30.42
CA THR A 309 7.94 -5.65 31.52
C THR A 309 7.31 -4.26 31.41
N ALA A 310 5.99 -4.24 31.60
CA ALA A 310 5.16 -3.08 31.91
C ALA A 310 5.70 -2.29 33.12
N GLY A 311 5.80 -0.97 32.95
CA GLY A 311 6.12 0.01 34.00
C GLY A 311 6.94 1.19 33.47
N ASP A 312 6.32 2.39 33.43
CA ASP A 312 6.97 3.71 33.43
C ASP A 312 7.90 4.11 32.26
N ALA A 313 7.73 3.56 31.06
CA ALA A 313 8.37 4.11 29.88
C ALA A 313 7.63 5.37 29.37
N LYS A 314 8.29 6.54 29.44
CA LYS A 314 7.87 7.72 28.66
C LYS A 314 7.83 7.32 27.19
N GLY A 315 6.68 7.50 26.53
CA GLY A 315 6.51 7.12 25.13
C GLY A 315 7.53 7.83 24.21
N ASP A 316 7.81 7.21 23.06
CA ASP A 316 8.66 7.77 22.01
C ASP A 316 7.86 8.77 21.16
N ALA A 317 8.16 10.07 21.32
CA ALA A 317 7.50 11.14 20.58
C ALA A 317 7.76 11.09 19.07
N THR A 318 8.87 10.51 18.61
CA THR A 318 9.18 10.39 17.17
C THR A 318 8.31 9.31 16.54
N ALA A 319 8.25 8.13 17.16
CA ALA A 319 7.34 7.05 16.75
C ALA A 319 5.87 7.49 16.86
N GLY A 320 5.53 8.22 17.93
CA GLY A 320 4.20 8.80 18.13
C GLY A 320 3.79 9.79 17.05
N ARG A 321 4.73 10.62 16.58
CA ARG A 321 4.51 11.55 15.47
C ARG A 321 4.12 10.82 14.19
N GLU A 322 4.77 9.71 13.88
CA GLU A 322 4.46 8.92 12.69
C GLU A 322 3.04 8.34 12.76
N VAL A 323 2.69 7.71 13.89
CA VAL A 323 1.35 7.14 14.11
C VAL A 323 0.28 8.24 14.06
N PHE A 324 0.53 9.37 14.74
CA PHE A 324 -0.36 10.51 14.74
C PHE A 324 -0.59 11.05 13.32
N ASN A 325 0.48 11.33 12.58
CA ASN A 325 0.38 11.91 11.25
C ASN A 325 -0.18 10.93 10.21
N GLY A 326 0.01 9.63 10.39
CA GLY A 326 -0.57 8.60 9.52
C GLY A 326 -2.05 8.31 9.76
N THR A 327 -2.58 8.61 10.95
CA THR A 327 -3.94 8.17 11.34
C THR A 327 -4.80 9.28 11.94
N CYS A 328 -4.30 9.99 12.94
CA CYS A 328 -5.06 10.99 13.70
C CYS A 328 -5.11 12.35 12.99
N ALA A 329 -4.06 12.69 12.26
CA ALA A 329 -3.94 13.93 11.51
C ALA A 329 -5.01 14.07 10.42
N HIS A 330 -5.68 12.97 10.03
CA HIS A 330 -6.80 13.02 9.10
C HIS A 330 -7.88 14.02 9.54
N CYS A 331 -8.16 14.08 10.84
CA CYS A 331 -9.13 15.01 11.42
C CYS A 331 -8.47 16.14 12.21
N HIS A 332 -7.32 15.87 12.83
CA HIS A 332 -6.64 16.81 13.73
C HIS A 332 -5.55 17.65 13.04
N GLY A 333 -5.37 17.44 11.73
CA GLY A 333 -4.38 18.08 10.88
C GLY A 333 -2.94 17.59 11.13
N PRO A 334 -2.04 17.78 10.16
CA PRO A 334 -0.63 17.44 10.31
C PRO A 334 -0.03 18.15 11.52
N ASP A 335 0.81 17.42 12.24
CA ASP A 335 1.47 17.86 13.45
C ASP A 335 0.53 18.43 14.54
N ALA A 336 -0.70 17.88 14.59
CA ALA A 336 -1.78 18.30 15.48
C ALA A 336 -2.29 19.74 15.26
N VAL A 337 -1.90 20.38 14.15
CA VAL A 337 -2.29 21.74 13.79
C VAL A 337 -3.60 21.72 13.02
N GLN A 338 -4.59 22.48 13.51
CA GLN A 338 -5.86 22.65 12.79
C GLN A 338 -6.35 24.11 12.79
N ALA A 339 -6.97 24.54 11.70
CA ALA A 339 -7.63 25.84 11.62
C ALA A 339 -8.88 25.91 12.52
N GLU A 340 -9.64 24.81 12.62
CA GLU A 340 -10.74 24.70 13.58
C GLU A 340 -10.18 24.44 14.98
N ARG A 341 -10.22 25.48 15.82
CA ARG A 341 -9.65 25.46 17.18
C ARG A 341 -10.17 24.32 18.05
N LYS A 342 -11.41 23.83 17.83
CA LYS A 342 -11.98 22.73 18.62
C LYS A 342 -11.25 21.41 18.42
N ILE A 343 -10.62 21.21 17.27
CA ILE A 343 -9.93 19.96 16.90
C ILE A 343 -8.41 20.15 16.72
N ASP A 344 -7.87 21.37 16.85
CA ASP A 344 -6.44 21.61 17.04
C ASP A 344 -5.98 21.03 18.40
N LEU A 345 -5.09 20.05 18.35
CA LEU A 345 -4.66 19.30 19.53
C LEU A 345 -3.42 19.88 20.21
N ARG A 346 -2.81 20.93 19.66
CA ARG A 346 -1.78 21.72 20.38
C ARG A 346 -2.37 22.53 21.53
N LEU A 347 -3.70 22.67 21.55
CA LEU A 347 -4.45 23.36 22.58
C LEU A 347 -4.95 22.43 23.69
N LEU A 348 -4.58 21.14 23.69
CA LEU A 348 -5.06 20.16 24.68
C LEU A 348 -4.69 20.57 26.11
N LYS A 349 -3.43 20.95 26.35
CA LYS A 349 -2.95 21.41 27.67
C LYS A 349 -3.68 22.67 28.12
N LYS A 350 -3.93 23.61 27.19
CA LYS A 350 -4.71 24.82 27.48
C LYS A 350 -6.18 24.51 27.82
N ARG A 351 -6.75 23.47 27.22
CA ARG A 351 -8.17 23.11 27.38
C ARG A 351 -8.45 22.26 28.61
N TYR A 352 -7.52 21.35 28.94
CA TYR A 352 -7.73 20.31 29.94
C TYR A 352 -6.74 20.37 31.10
N ALA A 353 -5.70 21.22 31.04
CA ALA A 353 -4.69 21.35 32.10
C ALA A 353 -4.16 19.97 32.56
N ASP A 354 -4.28 19.66 33.84
CA ASP A 354 -3.81 18.41 34.44
C ASP A 354 -4.62 17.18 33.99
N ASP A 355 -5.86 17.37 33.50
CA ASP A 355 -6.71 16.30 32.98
C ASP A 355 -6.39 15.93 31.52
N MET A 356 -5.35 16.50 30.92
CA MET A 356 -4.97 16.23 29.52
C MET A 356 -4.75 14.73 29.27
N GLU A 357 -4.06 14.04 30.18
CA GLU A 357 -3.73 12.62 30.02
C GLU A 357 -4.96 11.73 30.07
N SER A 358 -5.76 11.87 31.14
CA SER A 358 -6.99 11.08 31.31
C SER A 358 -7.99 11.35 30.19
N THR A 359 -8.06 12.60 29.71
CA THR A 359 -8.90 13.00 28.58
C THR A 359 -8.42 12.37 27.26
N PHE A 360 -7.11 12.35 27.01
CA PHE A 360 -6.53 11.68 25.84
C PHE A 360 -6.89 10.20 25.85
N TRP A 361 -6.56 9.48 26.92
CA TRP A 361 -6.78 8.04 27.01
C TRP A 361 -8.25 7.67 26.82
N LYS A 362 -9.16 8.33 27.55
CA LYS A 362 -10.60 8.10 27.40
C LYS A 362 -11.08 8.39 25.98
N THR A 363 -10.67 9.53 25.41
CA THR A 363 -11.16 9.97 24.09
C THR A 363 -10.64 9.10 22.97
N VAL A 364 -9.37 8.67 23.04
CA VAL A 364 -8.74 7.87 21.99
C VAL A 364 -9.15 6.40 22.11
N HIS A 365 -9.23 5.84 23.32
CA HIS A 365 -9.69 4.46 23.50
C HIS A 365 -11.14 4.27 23.08
N ASP A 366 -12.04 5.10 23.61
CA ASP A 366 -13.48 4.89 23.39
C ASP A 366 -14.00 5.64 22.16
N GLY A 367 -13.20 6.54 21.60
CA GLY A 367 -13.60 7.39 20.49
C GLY A 367 -14.67 8.42 20.89
N ARG A 368 -15.19 9.11 19.87
CA ARG A 368 -16.41 9.92 19.96
C ARG A 368 -17.27 9.64 18.72
N PRO A 369 -17.94 8.47 18.63
CA PRO A 369 -18.63 8.04 17.41
C PRO A 369 -19.68 9.04 16.92
N ALA A 370 -20.45 9.63 17.84
CA ALA A 370 -21.43 10.68 17.52
C ALA A 370 -20.83 11.97 16.92
N LYS A 371 -19.50 12.13 17.01
CA LYS A 371 -18.73 13.26 16.47
C LYS A 371 -17.74 12.82 15.38
N GLY A 372 -17.85 11.59 14.88
CA GLY A 372 -17.02 11.07 13.79
C GLY A 372 -15.62 10.57 14.17
N MET A 373 -15.25 10.55 15.46
CA MET A 373 -13.99 9.95 15.91
C MET A 373 -14.23 8.48 16.30
N PRO A 374 -13.64 7.49 15.63
CA PRO A 374 -13.80 6.08 16.01
C PRO A 374 -13.01 5.75 17.29
N ALA A 375 -13.32 4.60 17.88
CA ALA A 375 -12.54 4.03 18.98
C ALA A 375 -11.23 3.45 18.44
N TRP A 376 -10.11 3.72 19.11
CA TRP A 376 -8.78 3.33 18.63
C TRP A 376 -8.11 2.24 19.47
N LYS A 377 -8.68 1.86 20.62
CA LYS A 377 -8.15 0.78 21.48
C LYS A 377 -8.08 -0.59 20.80
N ASP A 378 -8.91 -0.81 19.79
CA ASP A 378 -8.94 -2.06 19.03
C ASP A 378 -8.02 -2.00 17.78
N VAL A 379 -7.39 -0.84 17.53
CA VAL A 379 -6.56 -0.57 16.33
C VAL A 379 -5.09 -0.42 16.70
N PHE A 380 -4.80 0.21 17.83
CA PHE A 380 -3.44 0.44 18.34
C PHE A 380 -3.28 -0.17 19.71
N SER A 381 -2.08 -0.65 20.00
CA SER A 381 -1.69 -1.03 21.36
C SER A 381 -1.58 0.20 22.27
N ASP A 382 -1.70 -0.01 23.58
CA ASP A 382 -1.48 1.05 24.57
C ASP A 382 -0.06 1.66 24.43
N ASP A 383 0.94 0.88 24.04
CA ASP A 383 2.30 1.39 23.84
C ASP A 383 2.38 2.36 22.64
N GLU A 384 1.73 2.03 21.53
CA GLU A 384 1.62 2.94 20.38
C GLU A 384 0.83 4.20 20.74
N LEU A 385 -0.27 4.08 21.50
CA LEU A 385 -1.05 5.23 21.95
C LEU A 385 -0.29 6.08 22.98
N ARG A 386 0.56 5.47 23.81
CA ARG A 386 1.47 6.19 24.70
C ARG A 386 2.53 6.97 23.93
N ASN A 387 3.05 6.42 22.83
CA ASN A 387 3.93 7.14 21.91
C ASN A 387 3.20 8.34 21.29
N VAL A 388 1.97 8.16 20.81
CA VAL A 388 1.12 9.26 20.29
C VAL A 388 0.89 10.33 21.36
N TYR A 389 0.62 9.94 22.61
CA TYR A 389 0.46 10.88 23.70
C TYR A 389 1.75 11.67 23.98
N ALA A 390 2.90 10.99 24.01
CA ALA A 390 4.20 11.63 24.19
C ALA A 390 4.51 12.64 23.07
N TYR A 391 4.10 12.33 21.83
CA TYR A 391 4.17 13.28 20.72
C TYR A 391 3.26 14.49 20.94
N LEU A 392 2.00 14.28 21.32
CA LEU A 392 1.08 15.40 21.58
C LEU A 392 1.60 16.29 22.71
N GLN A 393 2.23 15.73 23.74
CA GLN A 393 2.88 16.52 24.79
C GLN A 393 3.99 17.43 24.26
N SER A 394 4.75 17.01 23.24
CA SER A 394 5.86 17.79 22.69
C SER A 394 5.43 18.97 21.82
N VAL A 395 4.22 18.93 21.27
CA VAL A 395 3.68 19.96 20.35
C VAL A 395 2.65 20.89 21.00
N GLN A 396 2.48 20.84 22.33
CA GLN A 396 1.57 21.74 23.03
C GLN A 396 2.04 23.19 22.91
N ASP A 397 1.10 24.10 22.63
CA ASP A 397 1.37 25.53 22.62
C ASP A 397 1.69 26.00 24.05
N THR A 398 2.95 26.38 24.28
CA THR A 398 3.44 26.84 25.58
C THR A 398 3.19 28.33 25.82
N GLY A 399 2.58 29.04 24.88
CA GLY A 399 2.21 30.45 25.04
C GLY A 399 3.43 31.35 25.21
N GLY A 400 4.08 31.70 24.10
CA GLY A 400 4.86 32.93 24.06
C GLY A 400 3.90 34.13 24.09
N SER A 401 4.00 34.95 25.12
CA SER A 401 3.26 36.21 25.25
C SER A 401 3.43 37.07 23.99
N ASN A 402 2.31 37.43 23.37
CA ASN A 402 2.08 38.74 22.76
C ASN A 402 0.59 39.05 22.80
#